data_AF-B0SLN2-F1
#
_entry.id   AF-B0SLN2-F1
#
_cell.length_a   1.000
_cell.length_b   1.000
_cell.length_c   1.000
_cell.angle_alpha   90.00
_cell.angle_beta   90.00
_cell.angle_gamma   90.00
#
_symmetry.space_group_name_H-M   'P 1'
#
loop_
_entity.id
_entity.type
_entity.pdbx_description
1 polymer ?
#
loop_
_entity_poly.entity_id
_entity_poly.type
_entity_poly.pdbx_seq_one_letter_code
_entity_poly.pdbx_strand_id
1 'polypeptide(L)'
;MNRIVLLILLSILSFQCRIFKPSNLDPTEDLGSLQSLLRFLALADAYNTQSQTVLFMKFADSNGTPYVNGIIEYSVYNEADENGIQISPYGESGNVQSYTATLDASGRAFIFFSERGIANIILKDSSNNFVGSVSFRIYNGITKQSFSILSRNGDAQFILEDLANYRNRLASYESFVPLGSANGRQFIYLQVPRTYFGINDFVSDGYIASSADGENYDLVTKIDGVTLERKVTYETILEISKPVFNGYEYVFFLSEEKRDYPTIANYQSNRNLALRISAFFPPAASSVTSLSLDSNLFLFRDTNFPWMYPVFYFGNGRYLITPTLYTAVEVTPILLHSDFSVNQNMVSGFSCSLADSTRNSVGFQLVTIGGTEYLQCPNSSFPIPSQSIEVRSINGNGLENRAVTFDATPQSFDSYPIFVRGKFVATFGATPIGYTFNSENYLLSSPTLTRSSTPISGFTSFLNNGNTSSILRSVKSSGNADYFLLSTVPSFVTPTIEIFRSTDGLSSVSPIPSLPSLYSTSISNPEQIQSANGKLNYSYSISAGIGIGSLPVYLTYFTRDDGTWEDLPKLIKIR
;
A
#
# COMPACT_ATOMS: atom_id res chain seq x y z
N MET A 1 -65.90 -11.05 39.86
CA MET A 1 -64.43 -11.23 39.81
C MET A 1 -63.96 -12.13 38.67
N ASN A 2 -64.50 -13.35 38.50
CA ASN A 2 -63.98 -14.31 37.48
C ASN A 2 -64.05 -13.85 36.01
N ARG A 3 -65.00 -12.97 35.63
CA ARG A 3 -65.08 -12.43 34.26
C ARG A 3 -64.06 -11.32 33.94
N ILE A 4 -63.64 -10.56 34.96
CA ILE A 4 -62.63 -9.50 34.80
C ILE A 4 -61.22 -10.13 34.74
N VAL A 5 -60.97 -11.18 35.54
CA VAL A 5 -59.73 -11.95 35.48
C VAL A 5 -59.60 -12.67 34.13
N LEU A 6 -60.69 -13.23 33.58
CA LEU A 6 -60.68 -13.84 32.25
C LEU A 6 -60.40 -12.82 31.13
N LEU A 7 -60.94 -11.60 31.24
CA LEU A 7 -60.72 -10.53 30.26
C LEU A 7 -59.27 -10.01 30.31
N ILE A 8 -58.68 -9.92 31.50
CA ILE A 8 -57.27 -9.55 31.71
C ILE A 8 -56.33 -10.66 31.22
N LEU A 9 -56.68 -11.93 31.43
CA LEU A 9 -55.91 -13.06 30.90
C LEU A 9 -55.97 -13.10 29.37
N LEU A 10 -57.15 -12.87 28.77
CA LEU A 10 -57.32 -12.82 27.32
C LEU A 10 -56.58 -11.62 26.71
N SER A 11 -56.60 -10.44 27.35
CA SER A 11 -55.91 -9.25 26.83
C SER A 11 -54.38 -9.36 26.93
N ILE A 12 -53.84 -10.00 27.97
CA ILE A 12 -52.40 -10.29 28.09
C ILE A 12 -51.96 -11.36 27.08
N LEU A 13 -52.83 -12.32 26.74
CA LEU A 13 -52.54 -13.35 25.72
C LEU A 13 -52.72 -12.86 24.27
N SER A 14 -53.52 -11.80 24.03
CA SER A 14 -53.81 -11.29 22.68
C SER A 14 -53.04 -10.02 22.29
N PHE A 15 -52.49 -9.26 23.25
CA PHE A 15 -51.59 -8.14 23.00
C PHE A 15 -50.15 -8.45 23.42
N GLN A 16 -49.56 -9.49 22.81
CA GLN A 16 -48.11 -9.55 22.67
C GLN A 16 -47.73 -8.73 21.44
N CYS A 17 -47.04 -7.62 21.65
CA CYS A 17 -46.32 -6.91 20.60
C CYS A 17 -45.25 -7.87 20.05
N ARG A 18 -45.58 -8.62 18.99
CA ARG A 18 -44.64 -9.45 18.24
C ARG A 18 -43.87 -8.58 17.26
N ILE A 19 -42.88 -7.86 17.77
CA ILE A 19 -41.70 -7.51 16.98
C ILE A 19 -40.73 -8.68 17.23
N PHE A 20 -40.48 -9.48 16.19
CA PHE A 20 -39.85 -10.80 16.18
C PHE A 20 -40.77 -11.99 16.54
N LYS A 21 -41.33 -12.59 15.49
CA LYS A 21 -41.61 -14.03 15.49
C LYS A 21 -40.25 -14.74 15.31
N PRO A 22 -39.87 -15.73 16.14
CA PRO A 22 -38.80 -16.65 15.80
C PRO A 22 -39.25 -17.40 14.54
N SER A 23 -38.48 -17.28 13.46
CA SER A 23 -38.77 -17.89 12.17
C SER A 23 -38.94 -19.40 12.30
N ASN A 24 -40.06 -19.93 11.80
CA ASN A 24 -40.04 -21.30 11.30
C ASN A 24 -39.23 -21.27 10.00
N LEU A 25 -38.18 -22.07 9.96
CA LEU A 25 -37.30 -22.31 8.82
C LEU A 25 -38.11 -22.81 7.60
N ASP A 26 -38.59 -21.88 6.78
CA ASP A 26 -38.98 -22.15 5.40
C ASP A 26 -37.91 -21.52 4.48
N PRO A 27 -37.14 -22.33 3.73
CA PRO A 27 -36.06 -21.84 2.87
C PRO A 27 -36.54 -21.06 1.63
N THR A 28 -37.86 -20.86 1.43
CA THR A 28 -38.39 -20.22 0.23
C THR A 28 -38.98 -18.81 0.42
N GLU A 29 -39.31 -18.37 1.65
CA GLU A 29 -39.86 -17.02 1.91
C GLU A 29 -38.84 -15.99 2.45
N ASP A 30 -37.68 -16.43 2.96
CA ASP A 30 -36.72 -15.57 3.67
C ASP A 30 -35.76 -14.80 2.74
N LEU A 31 -35.67 -15.18 1.46
CA LEU A 31 -34.83 -14.49 0.48
C LEU A 31 -35.32 -13.06 0.19
N GLY A 32 -36.64 -12.84 0.10
CA GLY A 32 -37.20 -11.52 -0.16
C GLY A 32 -37.06 -10.56 1.02
N SER A 33 -37.21 -11.08 2.24
CA SER A 33 -37.05 -10.34 3.49
C SER A 33 -35.58 -10.01 3.75
N LEU A 34 -34.67 -10.97 3.56
CA LEU A 34 -33.23 -10.74 3.61
C LEU A 34 -32.79 -9.75 2.53
N GLN A 35 -33.28 -9.87 1.29
CA GLN A 35 -32.95 -8.93 0.21
C GLN A 35 -33.49 -7.53 0.51
N SER A 36 -34.67 -7.41 1.13
CA SER A 36 -35.22 -6.12 1.56
C SER A 36 -34.42 -5.53 2.71
N LEU A 37 -34.01 -6.33 3.70
CA LEU A 37 -33.12 -5.90 4.78
C LEU A 37 -31.75 -5.48 4.24
N LEU A 38 -31.15 -6.24 3.33
CA LEU A 38 -29.90 -5.89 2.66
C LEU A 38 -30.05 -4.61 1.84
N ARG A 39 -31.18 -4.42 1.15
CA ARG A 39 -31.49 -3.16 0.45
C ARG A 39 -31.67 -2.01 1.42
N PHE A 40 -32.34 -2.20 2.56
CA PHE A 40 -32.49 -1.16 3.59
C PHE A 40 -31.17 -0.82 4.27
N LEU A 41 -30.33 -1.80 4.56
CA LEU A 41 -28.98 -1.61 5.08
C LEU A 41 -28.10 -0.90 4.04
N ALA A 42 -28.17 -1.30 2.77
CA ALA A 42 -27.48 -0.62 1.68
C ALA A 42 -28.01 0.82 1.49
N LEU A 43 -29.32 1.04 1.67
CA LEU A 43 -29.90 2.39 1.65
C LEU A 43 -29.39 3.20 2.85
N ALA A 44 -29.44 2.64 4.06
CA ALA A 44 -29.00 3.30 5.28
C ALA A 44 -27.50 3.62 5.23
N ASP A 45 -26.67 2.72 4.69
CA ASP A 45 -25.24 2.95 4.46
C ASP A 45 -25.02 3.99 3.35
N ALA A 46 -25.79 3.91 2.25
CA ALA A 46 -25.78 4.92 1.18
C ALA A 46 -26.19 6.32 1.68
N TYR A 47 -27.02 6.36 2.72
CA TYR A 47 -27.50 7.56 3.40
C TYR A 47 -26.79 7.83 4.74
N ASN A 48 -25.61 7.27 4.98
CA ASN A 48 -24.74 7.72 6.07
C ASN A 48 -24.13 9.10 5.73
N THR A 49 -23.91 9.96 6.72
CA THR A 49 -23.64 11.41 6.51
C THR A 49 -22.16 11.78 6.38
N GLN A 50 -21.22 10.86 6.61
CA GLN A 50 -19.78 11.17 6.71
C GLN A 50 -18.94 10.62 5.54
N SER A 51 -19.41 10.71 4.29
CA SER A 51 -18.68 10.21 3.11
C SER A 51 -17.96 11.31 2.33
N GLN A 52 -16.72 11.07 1.90
CA GLN A 52 -16.01 11.90 0.93
C GLN A 52 -16.01 11.20 -0.44
N THR A 53 -16.46 11.90 -1.48
CA THR A 53 -16.43 11.40 -2.87
C THR A 53 -15.40 12.18 -3.68
N VAL A 54 -14.58 11.46 -4.43
CA VAL A 54 -13.64 12.02 -5.40
C VAL A 54 -14.03 11.56 -6.80
N LEU A 55 -14.28 12.51 -7.69
CA LEU A 55 -14.52 12.26 -9.11
C LEU A 55 -13.29 12.65 -9.92
N PHE A 56 -12.93 11.81 -10.87
CA PHE A 56 -12.00 12.17 -11.94
C PHE A 56 -12.81 12.37 -13.22
N MET A 57 -12.86 13.59 -13.72
CA MET A 57 -13.72 13.96 -14.85
C MET A 57 -12.94 14.63 -15.97
N LYS A 58 -13.41 14.42 -17.21
CA LYS A 58 -12.97 15.12 -18.42
C LYS A 58 -14.08 16.03 -18.93
N PHE A 59 -13.69 17.23 -19.34
CA PHE A 59 -14.54 18.28 -19.88
C PHE A 59 -14.06 18.61 -21.30
N ALA A 60 -14.95 18.47 -22.27
CA ALA A 60 -14.65 18.69 -23.67
C ALA A 60 -15.82 19.36 -24.39
N ASP A 61 -15.57 19.97 -25.54
CA ASP A 61 -16.62 20.47 -26.41
C ASP A 61 -17.42 19.32 -27.04
N SER A 62 -18.45 19.65 -27.83
CA SER A 62 -19.29 18.68 -28.52
C SER A 62 -18.53 17.80 -29.53
N ASN A 63 -17.35 18.22 -30.00
CA ASN A 63 -16.48 17.48 -30.90
C ASN A 63 -15.42 16.64 -30.17
N GLY A 64 -15.37 16.70 -28.83
CA GLY A 64 -14.39 16.01 -28.00
C GLY A 64 -13.07 16.77 -27.78
N THR A 65 -12.99 18.04 -28.21
CA THR A 65 -11.83 18.92 -27.95
C THR A 65 -11.80 19.30 -26.47
N PRO A 66 -10.69 19.09 -25.75
CA PRO A 66 -10.64 19.38 -24.32
C PRO A 66 -10.70 20.88 -24.02
N TYR A 67 -11.40 21.27 -22.94
CA TYR A 67 -11.37 22.63 -22.41
C TYR A 67 -10.09 22.88 -21.58
N VAL A 68 -8.96 23.02 -22.27
CA VAL A 68 -7.64 23.20 -21.66
C VAL A 68 -7.57 24.47 -20.82
N ASN A 69 -7.06 24.36 -19.59
CA ASN A 69 -6.95 25.47 -18.63
C ASN A 69 -8.28 26.15 -18.31
N GLY A 70 -9.41 25.51 -18.62
CA GLY A 70 -10.72 25.96 -18.14
C GLY A 70 -10.80 25.90 -16.62
N ILE A 71 -11.80 26.57 -16.05
CA ILE A 71 -12.05 26.57 -14.61
C ILE A 71 -13.40 25.92 -14.37
N ILE A 72 -13.44 24.97 -13.44
CA ILE A 72 -14.69 24.45 -12.91
C ILE A 72 -14.96 25.04 -11.54
N GLU A 73 -16.19 25.51 -11.33
CA GLU A 73 -16.72 25.86 -10.02
C GLU A 73 -17.72 24.78 -9.64
N TYR A 74 -17.55 24.16 -8.47
CA TYR A 74 -18.38 23.05 -8.07
C TYR A 74 -18.78 23.12 -6.60
N SER A 75 -19.96 22.60 -6.32
CA SER A 75 -20.52 22.54 -4.98
C SER A 75 -21.48 21.35 -4.89
N VAL A 76 -21.82 20.96 -3.67
CA VAL A 76 -22.92 20.03 -3.42
C VAL A 76 -23.98 20.74 -2.61
N TYR A 77 -25.24 20.57 -2.97
CA TYR A 77 -26.36 21.01 -2.17
C TYR A 77 -26.81 19.85 -1.31
N ASN A 78 -26.67 19.97 0.02
CA ASN A 78 -27.17 18.98 0.95
C ASN A 78 -28.69 19.04 1.02
N GLU A 79 -29.34 17.91 0.76
CA GLU A 79 -30.80 17.82 0.84
C GLU A 79 -31.32 17.88 2.29
N ALA A 80 -30.45 17.90 3.31
CA ALA A 80 -30.77 17.92 4.74
C ALA A 80 -30.28 19.17 5.51
N ASP A 81 -30.04 20.29 4.81
CA ASP A 81 -29.43 21.51 5.36
C ASP A 81 -30.14 22.08 6.61
N GLU A 82 -29.34 22.44 7.63
CA GLU A 82 -29.80 23.09 8.88
C GLU A 82 -29.42 24.58 8.83
N ASN A 83 -30.43 25.45 8.78
CA ASN A 83 -30.25 26.90 8.69
C ASN A 83 -29.40 27.46 9.86
N GLY A 84 -28.33 28.21 9.55
CA GLY A 84 -27.60 29.05 10.51
C GLY A 84 -26.25 28.52 11.01
N ILE A 85 -25.73 27.43 10.46
CA ILE A 85 -24.41 26.88 10.80
C ILE A 85 -23.34 27.45 9.84
N GLN A 86 -22.11 27.62 10.32
CA GLN A 86 -21.01 28.19 9.52
C GLN A 86 -20.64 27.26 8.35
N ILE A 87 -20.35 27.81 7.16
CA ILE A 87 -19.89 27.04 5.99
C ILE A 87 -18.62 26.27 6.35
N SER A 88 -18.59 24.96 6.04
CA SER A 88 -17.45 24.10 6.33
C SER A 88 -16.97 23.38 5.08
N PRO A 89 -15.65 23.33 4.79
CA PRO A 89 -15.11 22.46 3.76
C PRO A 89 -15.25 20.96 4.11
N TYR A 90 -15.53 20.64 5.38
CA TYR A 90 -15.55 19.26 5.88
C TYR A 90 -16.96 18.69 6.09
N GLY A 91 -17.97 19.38 5.59
CA GLY A 91 -19.32 18.86 5.48
C GLY A 91 -20.08 18.67 6.81
N GLU A 92 -19.66 19.39 7.86
CA GLU A 92 -20.20 19.23 9.22
C GLU A 92 -21.48 20.00 9.49
N SER A 93 -21.79 20.97 8.64
CA SER A 93 -22.73 22.04 8.95
C SER A 93 -23.91 22.14 7.99
N GLY A 94 -24.00 21.28 6.96
CA GLY A 94 -24.98 21.39 5.88
C GLY A 94 -24.74 22.57 4.93
N ASN A 95 -23.88 23.52 5.34
CA ASN A 95 -23.51 24.71 4.59
C ASN A 95 -22.23 24.43 3.77
N VAL A 96 -22.39 24.30 2.46
CA VAL A 96 -21.34 23.78 1.56
C VAL A 96 -20.50 24.89 0.94
N GLN A 97 -19.18 24.77 1.11
CA GLN A 97 -18.22 25.64 0.44
C GLN A 97 -18.16 25.31 -1.06
N SER A 98 -18.28 26.33 -1.90
CA SER A 98 -18.00 26.16 -3.33
C SER A 98 -16.50 26.07 -3.55
N TYR A 99 -16.08 25.07 -4.32
CA TYR A 99 -14.69 24.83 -4.68
C TYR A 99 -14.44 25.17 -6.14
N THR A 100 -13.16 25.36 -6.47
CA THR A 100 -12.73 25.54 -7.85
C THR A 100 -11.60 24.58 -8.19
N ALA A 101 -11.53 24.16 -9.45
CA ALA A 101 -10.38 23.44 -9.98
C ALA A 101 -10.07 23.91 -11.40
N THR A 102 -8.78 23.94 -11.73
CA THR A 102 -8.30 24.27 -13.07
C THR A 102 -8.11 22.97 -13.86
N LEU A 103 -8.64 22.93 -15.08
CA LEU A 103 -8.53 21.79 -15.97
C LEU A 103 -7.13 21.65 -16.55
N ASP A 104 -6.64 20.42 -16.66
CA ASP A 104 -5.33 20.13 -17.27
C ASP A 104 -5.33 20.31 -18.80
N ALA A 105 -4.19 20.02 -19.44
CA ALA A 105 -4.02 20.06 -20.90
C ALA A 105 -4.91 19.07 -21.68
N SER A 106 -5.55 18.12 -21.00
CA SER A 106 -6.52 17.18 -21.55
C SER A 106 -7.96 17.50 -21.12
N GLY A 107 -8.20 18.66 -20.50
CA GLY A 107 -9.51 19.09 -20.02
C GLY A 107 -9.99 18.29 -18.80
N ARG A 108 -9.10 17.74 -17.98
CA ARG A 108 -9.43 16.87 -16.84
C ARG A 108 -9.19 17.55 -15.51
N ALA A 109 -9.95 17.16 -14.49
CA ALA A 109 -9.74 17.57 -13.11
C ALA A 109 -10.26 16.54 -12.10
N PHE A 110 -9.72 16.61 -10.88
CA PHE A 110 -10.26 15.93 -9.70
C PHE A 110 -11.22 16.84 -8.96
N ILE A 111 -12.34 16.29 -8.51
CA ILE A 111 -13.46 17.04 -7.92
C ILE A 111 -13.85 16.36 -6.62
N PHE A 112 -14.00 17.14 -5.56
CA PHE A 112 -14.20 16.64 -4.20
C PHE A 112 -15.56 17.02 -3.65
N PHE A 113 -16.28 16.06 -3.12
CA PHE A 113 -17.54 16.30 -2.43
C PHE A 113 -17.43 15.74 -1.02
N SER A 114 -17.47 16.62 -0.03
CA SER A 114 -17.42 16.28 1.40
C SER A 114 -18.78 15.96 2.00
N GLU A 115 -19.85 16.17 1.23
CA GLU A 115 -21.21 15.83 1.60
C GLU A 115 -21.93 15.12 0.46
N ARG A 116 -23.03 14.44 0.82
CA ARG A 116 -24.00 13.89 -0.12
C ARG A 116 -24.97 14.98 -0.59
N GLY A 117 -25.63 14.73 -1.72
CA GLY A 117 -26.72 15.58 -2.20
C GLY A 117 -26.62 15.82 -3.70
N ILE A 118 -27.12 16.97 -4.14
CA ILE A 118 -27.09 17.35 -5.56
C ILE A 118 -25.83 18.17 -5.81
N ALA A 119 -24.84 17.52 -6.43
CA ALA A 119 -23.64 18.19 -6.92
C ALA A 119 -23.97 19.02 -8.16
N ASN A 120 -23.43 20.23 -8.22
CA ASN A 120 -23.48 21.12 -9.36
C ASN A 120 -22.06 21.48 -9.78
N ILE A 121 -21.80 21.44 -11.08
CA ILE A 121 -20.55 21.90 -11.69
C ILE A 121 -20.89 22.95 -12.74
N ILE A 122 -20.21 24.08 -12.66
CA ILE A 122 -20.21 25.15 -13.66
C ILE A 122 -18.84 25.12 -14.34
N LEU A 123 -18.84 24.95 -15.67
CA LEU A 123 -17.64 24.98 -16.49
C LEU A 123 -17.48 26.37 -17.11
N LYS A 124 -16.27 26.91 -16.98
CA LYS A 124 -15.82 28.14 -17.62
C LYS A 124 -14.60 27.87 -18.49
N ASP A 125 -14.48 28.61 -19.59
CA ASP A 125 -13.30 28.56 -20.45
C ASP A 125 -12.08 29.23 -19.79
N SER A 126 -10.92 29.20 -20.45
CA SER A 126 -9.69 29.84 -19.96
C SER A 126 -9.79 31.36 -19.83
N SER A 127 -10.80 31.99 -20.45
CA SER A 127 -11.10 33.42 -20.35
C SER A 127 -12.19 33.71 -19.30
N ASN A 128 -12.55 32.71 -18.49
CA ASN A 128 -13.55 32.78 -17.44
C ASN A 128 -14.99 33.04 -17.94
N ASN A 129 -15.28 32.74 -19.21
CA ASN A 129 -16.64 32.79 -19.75
C ASN A 129 -17.37 31.49 -19.44
N PHE A 130 -18.66 31.58 -19.13
CA PHE A 130 -19.52 30.41 -18.94
C PHE A 130 -19.63 29.58 -20.22
N VAL A 131 -19.44 28.27 -20.09
CA VAL A 131 -19.53 27.31 -21.20
C VAL A 131 -20.72 26.37 -21.02
N GLY A 132 -20.92 25.88 -19.80
CA GLY A 132 -21.97 24.93 -19.49
C GLY A 132 -22.03 24.57 -18.02
N SER A 133 -23.05 23.81 -17.64
CA SER A 133 -23.17 23.28 -16.28
C SER A 133 -23.79 21.89 -16.29
N VAL A 134 -23.50 21.12 -15.25
CA VAL A 134 -24.06 19.79 -15.03
C VAL A 134 -24.44 19.63 -13.56
N SER A 135 -25.54 18.94 -13.31
CA SER A 135 -25.90 18.49 -11.98
C SER A 135 -26.06 16.97 -11.93
N PHE A 136 -25.69 16.37 -10.80
CA PHE A 136 -25.83 14.94 -10.54
C PHE A 136 -25.91 14.68 -9.04
N ARG A 137 -26.34 13.48 -8.66
CA ARG A 137 -26.42 13.11 -7.25
C ARG A 137 -25.14 12.44 -6.78
N ILE A 138 -24.67 12.81 -5.58
CA ILE A 138 -23.58 12.15 -4.86
C ILE A 138 -24.15 11.50 -3.60
N TYR A 139 -23.79 10.24 -3.37
CA TYR A 139 -24.23 9.44 -2.21
C TYR A 139 -23.21 8.33 -1.94
N ASN A 140 -23.18 7.80 -0.72
CA ASN A 140 -22.25 6.73 -0.38
C ASN A 140 -22.56 5.47 -1.20
N GLY A 141 -21.53 4.88 -1.81
CA GLY A 141 -21.67 3.71 -2.68
C GLY A 141 -22.09 4.02 -4.12
N ILE A 142 -22.12 5.28 -4.55
CA ILE A 142 -22.18 5.61 -5.98
C ILE A 142 -21.00 4.97 -6.72
N THR A 143 -21.23 4.43 -7.91
CA THR A 143 -20.21 3.80 -8.75
C THR A 143 -20.21 4.45 -10.11
N LYS A 144 -19.17 4.22 -10.91
CA LYS A 144 -19.15 4.68 -12.30
C LYS A 144 -20.37 4.18 -13.09
N GLN A 145 -20.86 2.97 -12.81
CA GLN A 145 -22.02 2.37 -13.47
C GLN A 145 -23.35 2.98 -13.02
N SER A 146 -23.43 3.45 -11.77
CA SER A 146 -24.65 4.08 -11.23
C SER A 146 -24.64 5.62 -11.33
N PHE A 147 -23.56 6.20 -11.86
CA PHE A 147 -23.46 7.63 -12.10
C PHE A 147 -24.42 8.06 -13.21
N SER A 148 -25.21 9.10 -12.94
CA SER A 148 -26.15 9.65 -13.90
C SER A 148 -26.23 11.16 -13.78
N ILE A 149 -26.19 11.85 -14.91
CA ILE A 149 -26.43 13.29 -15.00
C ILE A 149 -27.94 13.53 -14.82
N LEU A 150 -28.29 14.42 -13.87
CA LEU A 150 -29.67 14.83 -13.62
C LEU A 150 -30.09 15.96 -14.56
N SER A 151 -29.23 16.95 -14.73
CA SER A 151 -29.46 18.05 -15.68
C SER A 151 -28.15 18.52 -16.29
N ARG A 152 -28.23 19.03 -17.52
CA ARG A 152 -27.10 19.62 -18.25
C ARG A 152 -27.57 20.87 -18.97
N ASN A 153 -26.74 21.90 -18.94
CA ASN A 153 -26.90 23.14 -19.70
C ASN A 153 -25.62 23.41 -20.52
N GLY A 154 -25.77 23.92 -21.73
CA GLY A 154 -24.68 24.14 -22.67
C GLY A 154 -24.25 22.89 -23.45
N ASP A 155 -23.33 23.09 -24.39
CA ASP A 155 -22.89 22.06 -25.36
C ASP A 155 -21.64 21.29 -24.93
N ALA A 156 -21.15 21.55 -23.71
CA ALA A 156 -20.01 20.83 -23.15
C ALA A 156 -20.37 19.36 -22.83
N GLN A 157 -19.40 18.48 -23.08
CA GLN A 157 -19.38 17.09 -22.65
C GLN A 157 -18.75 17.00 -21.26
N PHE A 158 -19.42 16.26 -20.37
CA PHE A 158 -18.99 15.97 -19.01
C PHE A 158 -18.83 14.46 -18.89
N ILE A 159 -17.58 13.99 -18.85
CA ILE A 159 -17.25 12.57 -18.96
C ILE A 159 -16.64 12.12 -17.64
N LEU A 160 -17.27 11.15 -16.97
CA LEU A 160 -16.71 10.53 -15.77
C LEU A 160 -15.64 9.49 -16.16
N GLU A 161 -14.38 9.76 -15.82
CA GLU A 161 -13.25 8.86 -16.06
C GLU A 161 -13.18 7.81 -14.94
N ASP A 162 -13.25 8.23 -13.67
CA ASP A 162 -13.27 7.34 -12.50
C ASP A 162 -13.92 8.01 -11.27
N LEU A 163 -14.26 7.21 -10.27
CA LEU A 163 -14.90 7.64 -9.03
C LEU A 163 -14.41 6.79 -7.85
N ALA A 164 -14.11 7.44 -6.71
CA ALA A 164 -13.89 6.77 -5.42
C ALA A 164 -14.72 7.42 -4.31
N ASN A 165 -15.25 6.57 -3.41
CA ASN A 165 -15.90 7.00 -2.18
C ASN A 165 -15.09 6.53 -0.98
N TYR A 166 -15.00 7.38 0.03
CA TYR A 166 -14.31 7.12 1.27
C TYR A 166 -15.29 7.31 2.42
N ARG A 167 -15.44 6.27 3.26
CA ARG A 167 -16.42 6.26 4.36
C ARG A 167 -16.12 7.20 5.51
N ASN A 168 -14.89 7.69 5.60
CA ASN A 168 -14.44 8.64 6.61
C ASN A 168 -13.63 9.73 5.91
N ARG A 169 -13.46 10.87 6.61
CA ARG A 169 -12.59 11.95 6.18
C ARG A 169 -11.21 11.39 5.87
N LEU A 170 -10.77 11.50 4.63
CA LEU A 170 -9.36 11.32 4.36
C LEU A 170 -8.63 12.55 4.86
N ALA A 171 -7.47 12.31 5.46
CA ALA A 171 -6.64 13.30 6.10
C ALA A 171 -6.39 14.53 5.21
N SER A 172 -6.29 15.72 5.83
CA SER A 172 -5.67 16.89 5.21
C SER A 172 -4.14 16.75 5.07
N TYR A 173 -3.58 15.62 5.52
CA TYR A 173 -2.16 15.29 5.47
C TYR A 173 -1.95 14.02 4.63
N GLU A 174 -1.09 14.11 3.61
CA GLU A 174 -0.74 12.97 2.75
C GLU A 174 0.00 11.90 3.55
N SER A 175 -0.72 10.85 3.96
CA SER A 175 -0.12 9.65 4.54
C SER A 175 -0.66 8.44 3.80
N PHE A 176 -0.04 8.18 2.65
CA PHE A 176 -0.29 7.01 1.82
C PHE A 176 1.02 6.28 1.65
N VAL A 177 1.18 5.13 2.32
CA VAL A 177 2.42 4.36 2.29
C VAL A 177 2.12 2.94 1.82
N PRO A 178 2.47 2.58 0.58
CA PRO A 178 2.45 1.19 0.15
C PRO A 178 3.42 0.34 0.97
N LEU A 179 2.92 -0.77 1.50
CA LEU A 179 3.66 -1.68 2.36
C LEU A 179 4.17 -2.93 1.62
N GLY A 180 3.80 -3.11 0.36
CA GLY A 180 4.11 -4.30 -0.43
C GLY A 180 2.96 -5.30 -0.49
N SER A 181 3.26 -6.57 -0.74
CA SER A 181 2.25 -7.60 -1.01
C SER A 181 2.57 -8.92 -0.33
N ALA A 182 1.54 -9.62 0.16
CA ALA A 182 1.65 -10.95 0.73
C ALA A 182 0.43 -11.80 0.36
N ASN A 183 0.66 -13.06 0.00
CA ASN A 183 -0.40 -14.02 -0.38
C ASN A 183 -1.41 -13.46 -1.40
N GLY A 184 -0.91 -12.84 -2.47
CA GLY A 184 -1.73 -12.28 -3.54
C GLY A 184 -2.50 -10.99 -3.19
N ARG A 185 -2.34 -10.46 -1.97
CA ARG A 185 -2.92 -9.18 -1.56
C ARG A 185 -1.85 -8.10 -1.44
N GLN A 186 -2.23 -6.89 -1.78
CA GLN A 186 -1.44 -5.68 -1.67
C GLN A 186 -1.87 -4.89 -0.44
N PHE A 187 -0.94 -4.21 0.20
CA PHE A 187 -1.17 -3.52 1.46
C PHE A 187 -0.74 -2.06 1.37
N ILE A 188 -1.54 -1.19 1.97
CA ILE A 188 -1.25 0.23 2.17
C ILE A 188 -1.47 0.59 3.63
N TYR A 189 -0.69 1.56 4.10
CA TYR A 189 -0.87 2.22 5.37
C TYR A 189 -1.43 3.63 5.15
N LEU A 190 -2.41 3.98 5.97
CA LEU A 190 -3.09 5.27 5.98
C LEU A 190 -3.07 5.82 7.41
N GLN A 191 -2.83 7.12 7.55
CA GLN A 191 -2.91 7.80 8.84
C GLN A 191 -4.01 8.87 8.79
N VAL A 192 -5.06 8.68 9.59
CA VAL A 192 -6.24 9.54 9.58
C VAL A 192 -6.28 10.40 10.84
N PRO A 193 -6.21 11.73 10.74
CA PRO A 193 -6.38 12.64 11.87
C PRO A 193 -7.76 12.45 12.50
N ARG A 194 -7.77 12.14 13.80
CA ARG A 194 -8.98 12.18 14.63
C ARG A 194 -9.17 13.55 15.29
N THR A 195 -8.09 14.31 15.42
CA THR A 195 -8.11 15.68 15.97
C THR A 195 -7.09 16.51 15.20
N TYR A 196 -7.52 17.63 14.61
CA TYR A 196 -6.68 18.46 13.75
C TYR A 196 -6.79 19.93 14.17
N PHE A 197 -5.69 20.50 14.67
CA PHE A 197 -5.59 21.92 15.01
C PHE A 197 -4.72 22.68 13.99
N GLY A 198 -3.83 21.99 13.29
CA GLY A 198 -3.04 22.52 12.18
C GLY A 198 -2.00 21.50 11.68
N ILE A 199 -1.23 21.88 10.66
CA ILE A 199 -0.26 20.99 10.00
C ILE A 199 0.87 20.48 10.92
N ASN A 200 1.12 21.19 12.03
CA ASN A 200 2.11 20.85 13.04
C ASN A 200 1.48 20.45 14.39
N ASP A 201 0.16 20.34 14.47
CA ASP A 201 -0.55 19.96 15.69
C ASP A 201 -1.79 19.13 15.35
N PHE A 202 -1.63 17.82 15.41
CA PHE A 202 -2.72 16.87 15.18
C PHE A 202 -2.45 15.53 15.85
N VAL A 203 -3.55 14.80 16.11
CA VAL A 203 -3.53 13.42 16.60
C VAL A 203 -4.26 12.56 15.58
N SER A 204 -3.74 11.37 15.32
CA SER A 204 -4.21 10.49 14.26
C SER A 204 -4.26 9.04 14.68
N ASP A 205 -5.07 8.27 13.96
CA ASP A 205 -5.12 6.82 14.03
C ASP A 205 -4.47 6.23 12.76
N GLY A 206 -3.75 5.12 12.92
CA GLY A 206 -3.17 4.36 11.81
C GLY A 206 -4.09 3.24 11.34
N TYR A 207 -4.14 2.99 10.04
CA TYR A 207 -4.93 1.93 9.41
C TYR A 207 -4.08 1.17 8.41
N ILE A 208 -4.23 -0.16 8.39
CA ILE A 208 -3.74 -1.00 7.30
C ILE A 208 -4.94 -1.39 6.46
N ALA A 209 -4.87 -1.10 5.17
CA ALA A 209 -5.84 -1.56 4.21
C ALA A 209 -5.19 -2.56 3.26
N SER A 210 -5.95 -3.55 2.80
CA SER A 210 -5.47 -4.50 1.79
C SER A 210 -6.43 -4.69 0.64
N SER A 211 -5.89 -5.06 -0.52
CA SER A 211 -6.61 -5.28 -1.77
C SER A 211 -6.10 -6.51 -2.51
N ALA A 212 -6.99 -7.24 -3.19
CA ALA A 212 -6.61 -8.35 -4.09
C ALA A 212 -6.29 -7.89 -5.52
N ASP A 213 -6.83 -6.74 -5.94
CA ASP A 213 -6.68 -6.21 -7.30
C ASP A 213 -5.78 -4.95 -7.35
N GLY A 214 -5.47 -4.35 -6.20
CA GLY A 214 -4.70 -3.12 -6.07
C GLY A 214 -5.50 -1.84 -6.24
N GLU A 215 -6.79 -1.94 -6.57
CA GLU A 215 -7.70 -0.80 -6.79
C GLU A 215 -8.73 -0.72 -5.67
N ASN A 216 -9.35 -1.85 -5.31
CA ASN A 216 -10.41 -1.96 -4.31
C ASN A 216 -9.84 -2.52 -3.01
N TYR A 217 -9.63 -1.64 -2.04
CA TYR A 217 -9.19 -1.96 -0.69
C TYR A 217 -10.41 -2.23 0.18
N ASP A 218 -10.74 -3.51 0.29
CA ASP A 218 -11.96 -4.04 0.92
C ASP A 218 -11.76 -4.48 2.37
N LEU A 219 -10.52 -4.66 2.81
CA LEU A 219 -10.19 -5.02 4.20
C LEU A 219 -9.41 -3.89 4.84
N VAL A 220 -10.01 -3.18 5.79
CA VAL A 220 -9.41 -2.05 6.51
C VAL A 220 -9.43 -2.34 8.00
N THR A 221 -8.25 -2.36 8.62
CA THR A 221 -8.08 -2.64 10.04
C THR A 221 -7.34 -1.48 10.72
N LYS A 222 -7.96 -0.91 11.74
CA LYS A 222 -7.32 0.08 12.63
C LYS A 222 -6.20 -0.59 13.44
N ILE A 223 -5.06 0.09 13.56
CA ILE A 223 -3.97 -0.30 14.46
C ILE A 223 -4.29 0.27 15.84
N ASP A 224 -4.47 -0.59 16.83
CA ASP A 224 -4.79 -0.21 18.20
C ASP A 224 -3.59 -0.39 19.15
N GLY A 225 -3.49 0.42 20.20
CA GLY A 225 -2.37 0.40 21.16
C GLY A 225 -1.12 1.21 20.77
N VAL A 226 -1.25 2.08 19.74
CA VAL A 226 -0.25 3.08 19.33
C VAL A 226 -0.81 4.49 19.46
N THR A 227 0.06 5.47 19.68
CA THR A 227 -0.28 6.89 19.77
C THR A 227 0.49 7.67 18.71
N LEU A 228 -0.22 8.12 17.67
CA LEU A 228 0.37 8.90 16.58
C LEU A 228 -0.04 10.35 16.72
N GLU A 229 0.94 11.21 16.89
CA GLU A 229 0.70 12.64 17.03
C GLU A 229 1.88 13.44 16.52
N ARG A 230 1.57 14.63 16.01
CA ARG A 230 2.54 15.67 15.72
C ARG A 230 2.24 16.86 16.59
N LYS A 231 3.28 17.37 17.24
CA LYS A 231 3.30 18.60 18.02
C LYS A 231 4.40 19.50 17.47
N VAL A 232 4.40 20.76 17.91
CA VAL A 232 5.36 21.76 17.46
C VAL A 232 6.81 21.36 17.74
N THR A 233 7.06 20.54 18.77
CA THR A 233 8.41 20.16 19.24
C THR A 233 8.77 18.69 19.03
N TYR A 234 7.80 17.81 18.78
CA TYR A 234 8.05 16.38 18.58
C TYR A 234 6.96 15.77 17.70
N GLU A 235 7.28 14.63 17.11
CA GLU A 235 6.29 13.75 16.51
C GLU A 235 6.49 12.31 16.98
N THR A 236 5.38 11.57 17.02
CA THR A 236 5.36 10.12 17.22
C THR A 236 4.84 9.49 15.94
N ILE A 237 5.68 8.71 15.29
CA ILE A 237 5.41 8.08 13.99
C ILE A 237 5.41 6.56 14.12
N LEU A 238 4.85 5.89 13.12
CA LEU A 238 4.87 4.45 13.01
C LEU A 238 5.66 4.03 11.78
N GLU A 239 6.70 3.24 11.98
CA GLU A 239 7.40 2.54 10.92
C GLU A 239 6.89 1.10 10.85
N ILE A 240 6.66 0.60 9.64
CA ILE A 240 5.92 -0.64 9.40
C ILE A 240 6.71 -1.50 8.39
N SER A 241 6.90 -2.77 8.72
CA SER A 241 7.54 -3.74 7.84
C SER A 241 6.66 -4.11 6.65
N LYS A 242 7.23 -4.80 5.67
CA LYS A 242 6.43 -5.52 4.68
C LYS A 242 5.52 -6.55 5.36
N PRO A 243 4.35 -6.86 4.79
CA PRO A 243 3.47 -7.90 5.31
C PRO A 243 4.13 -9.27 5.19
N VAL A 244 4.00 -10.08 6.23
CA VAL A 244 4.36 -11.49 6.23
C VAL A 244 3.10 -12.33 6.37
N PHE A 245 2.96 -13.41 5.62
CA PHE A 245 1.79 -14.30 5.70
C PHE A 245 2.17 -15.65 6.30
N ASN A 246 1.49 -16.05 7.37
CA ASN A 246 1.77 -17.30 8.08
C ASN A 246 0.83 -18.46 7.71
N GLY A 247 -0.04 -18.27 6.71
CA GLY A 247 -1.10 -19.23 6.34
C GLY A 247 -2.50 -18.85 6.85
N TYR A 248 -2.60 -18.07 7.92
CA TYR A 248 -3.87 -17.69 8.56
C TYR A 248 -4.00 -16.18 8.83
N GLU A 249 -2.88 -15.51 9.04
CA GLU A 249 -2.79 -14.11 9.45
C GLU A 249 -1.71 -13.39 8.64
N TYR A 250 -1.95 -12.11 8.41
CA TYR A 250 -0.96 -11.15 7.98
C TYR A 250 -0.29 -10.55 9.22
N VAL A 251 1.03 -10.60 9.27
CA VAL A 251 1.84 -10.12 10.38
C VAL A 251 2.70 -8.96 9.92
N PHE A 252 2.70 -7.90 10.72
CA PHE A 252 3.53 -6.72 10.54
C PHE A 252 4.37 -6.49 11.79
N PHE A 253 5.63 -6.11 11.60
CA PHE A 253 6.48 -5.63 12.67
C PHE A 253 6.53 -4.12 12.61
N LEU A 254 6.41 -3.46 13.76
CA LEU A 254 6.25 -2.02 13.85
C LEU A 254 7.26 -1.41 14.83
N SER A 255 7.70 -0.19 14.55
CA SER A 255 8.41 0.67 15.49
C SER A 255 7.59 1.94 15.69
N GLU A 256 7.08 2.14 16.90
CA GLU A 256 6.54 3.44 17.31
C GLU A 256 7.71 4.29 17.79
N GLU A 257 8.13 5.25 16.97
CA GLU A 257 9.27 6.13 17.24
C GLU A 257 8.79 7.52 17.63
N LYS A 258 9.35 8.03 18.72
CA LYS A 258 9.25 9.44 19.13
C LYS A 258 10.55 10.16 18.80
N ARG A 259 10.44 11.28 18.08
CA ARG A 259 11.57 12.09 17.64
C ARG A 259 11.26 13.58 17.67
N ASP A 260 12.30 14.40 17.68
CA ASP A 260 12.18 15.86 17.59
C ASP A 260 11.49 16.29 16.27
N TYR A 261 10.71 17.37 16.33
CA TYR A 261 10.04 18.00 15.18
C TYR A 261 10.16 19.54 15.29
N PRO A 262 10.27 20.30 14.19
CA PRO A 262 10.33 19.88 12.78
C PRO A 262 11.70 19.33 12.35
N THR A 263 12.73 19.51 13.18
CA THR A 263 14.06 19.01 12.88
C THR A 263 14.15 17.55 13.30
N ILE A 264 14.18 16.64 12.32
CA ILE A 264 14.35 15.19 12.50
C ILE A 264 15.81 14.89 12.88
N ALA A 265 16.30 15.45 13.98
CA ALA A 265 17.70 15.36 14.38
C ALA A 265 17.91 14.37 15.53
N ASN A 266 16.95 14.27 16.46
CA ASN A 266 17.14 13.48 17.67
C ASN A 266 16.03 12.46 17.87
N TYR A 267 16.44 11.20 17.90
CA TYR A 267 15.68 10.09 18.44
C TYR A 267 15.45 10.28 19.94
N GLN A 268 14.22 10.07 20.43
CA GLN A 268 13.89 10.16 21.85
C GLN A 268 13.62 8.77 22.45
N SER A 269 12.72 8.00 21.84
CA SER A 269 12.32 6.68 22.32
C SER A 269 11.68 5.84 21.21
N ASN A 270 11.72 4.52 21.34
CA ASN A 270 11.03 3.57 20.46
C ASN A 270 10.29 2.52 21.29
N ARG A 271 9.18 2.02 20.74
CA ARG A 271 8.55 0.76 21.14
C ARG A 271 8.54 -0.20 19.96
N ASN A 272 9.16 -1.36 20.15
CA ASN A 272 9.15 -2.46 19.17
C ASN A 272 7.86 -3.28 19.35
N LEU A 273 7.10 -3.41 18.28
CA LEU A 273 5.76 -3.99 18.31
C LEU A 273 5.57 -4.99 17.17
N ALA A 274 4.56 -5.84 17.31
CA ALA A 274 4.03 -6.67 16.24
C ALA A 274 2.51 -6.54 16.17
N LEU A 275 1.95 -6.67 14.97
CA LEU A 275 0.52 -6.61 14.70
C LEU A 275 0.12 -7.84 13.89
N ARG A 276 -1.02 -8.44 14.27
CA ARG A 276 -1.63 -9.54 13.52
C ARG A 276 -2.97 -9.12 12.98
N ILE A 277 -3.24 -9.43 11.73
CA ILE A 277 -4.53 -9.24 11.09
C ILE A 277 -4.96 -10.60 10.54
N SER A 278 -6.07 -11.14 11.02
CA SER A 278 -6.62 -12.39 10.47
C SER A 278 -6.91 -12.21 8.99
N ALA A 279 -6.48 -13.16 8.15
CA ALA A 279 -6.66 -13.08 6.71
C ALA A 279 -8.10 -13.40 6.28
N PHE A 280 -8.79 -14.26 7.02
CA PHE A 280 -10.13 -14.74 6.66
C PHE A 280 -11.25 -13.90 7.27
N PHE A 281 -11.02 -13.36 8.48
CA PHE A 281 -11.97 -12.50 9.17
C PHE A 281 -11.23 -11.31 9.79
N PRO A 282 -10.77 -10.36 8.96
CA PRO A 282 -10.05 -9.18 9.45
C PRO A 282 -10.94 -8.39 10.39
N PRO A 283 -10.49 -8.08 11.60
CA PRO A 283 -11.26 -7.27 12.53
C PRO A 283 -11.22 -5.80 12.09
N ALA A 284 -12.20 -5.02 12.57
CA ALA A 284 -12.22 -3.56 12.37
C ALA A 284 -11.04 -2.86 13.07
N ALA A 285 -10.53 -3.45 14.15
CA ALA A 285 -9.33 -3.00 14.86
C ALA A 285 -8.51 -4.21 15.33
N SER A 286 -7.19 -4.08 15.34
CA SER A 286 -6.29 -5.09 15.89
C SER A 286 -5.25 -4.42 16.79
N SER A 287 -5.06 -4.98 17.98
CA SER A 287 -4.16 -4.44 18.99
C SER A 287 -2.72 -4.91 18.73
N VAL A 288 -1.78 -3.99 18.89
CA VAL A 288 -0.36 -4.31 18.84
C VAL A 288 0.08 -5.14 20.05
N THR A 289 1.05 -6.01 19.84
CA THR A 289 1.76 -6.77 20.87
C THR A 289 3.16 -6.20 21.03
N SER A 290 3.55 -5.84 22.25
CA SER A 290 4.92 -5.41 22.54
C SER A 290 5.89 -6.57 22.39
N LEU A 291 7.00 -6.34 21.69
CA LEU A 291 8.08 -7.32 21.58
C LEU A 291 9.03 -7.20 22.78
N SER A 292 9.30 -8.31 23.45
CA SER A 292 10.25 -8.38 24.56
C SER A 292 11.69 -8.50 24.07
N LEU A 293 12.16 -7.49 23.32
CA LEU A 293 13.56 -7.39 22.90
C LEU A 293 14.40 -6.68 23.98
N ASP A 294 15.70 -6.96 23.99
CA ASP A 294 16.63 -6.22 24.84
C ASP A 294 16.57 -4.71 24.53
N SER A 295 16.76 -3.88 25.55
CA SER A 295 16.54 -2.42 25.46
C SER A 295 17.48 -1.70 24.48
N ASN A 296 18.53 -2.36 24.02
CA ASN A 296 19.48 -1.84 23.04
C ASN A 296 19.19 -2.33 21.61
N LEU A 297 18.14 -3.12 21.39
CA LEU A 297 17.73 -3.62 20.09
C LEU A 297 16.54 -2.82 19.56
N PHE A 298 16.70 -2.29 18.36
CA PHE A 298 15.74 -1.39 17.74
C PHE A 298 15.34 -1.92 16.37
N LEU A 299 14.04 -1.98 16.09
CA LEU A 299 13.58 -2.17 14.72
C LEU A 299 13.76 -0.85 13.94
N PHE A 300 14.09 -0.92 12.65
CA PHE A 300 14.11 0.20 11.69
C PHE A 300 15.08 1.39 11.95
N ARG A 301 15.98 1.29 12.94
CA ARG A 301 16.76 2.44 13.44
C ARG A 301 17.82 3.04 12.50
N ASP A 302 18.29 2.30 11.50
CA ASP A 302 19.26 2.91 10.58
C ASP A 302 18.55 3.99 9.75
N THR A 303 19.09 5.20 9.77
CA THR A 303 18.47 6.39 9.19
C THR A 303 18.04 6.13 7.75
N ASN A 304 16.71 6.07 7.60
CA ASN A 304 15.94 5.90 6.37
C ASN A 304 15.96 4.47 5.85
N PHE A 305 14.81 3.81 5.82
CA PHE A 305 14.23 2.98 4.74
C PHE A 305 13.27 1.96 5.37
N PRO A 306 12.08 2.37 5.86
CA PRO A 306 11.12 1.45 6.50
C PRO A 306 10.74 0.26 5.59
N TRP A 307 10.80 0.45 4.27
CA TRP A 307 10.55 -0.57 3.27
C TRP A 307 11.70 -1.58 3.08
N MET A 308 12.90 -1.33 3.59
CA MET A 308 14.05 -2.25 3.51
C MET A 308 14.10 -3.24 4.67
N TYR A 309 13.27 -3.09 5.69
CA TYR A 309 13.36 -3.90 6.90
C TYR A 309 13.08 -5.38 6.60
N PRO A 310 14.09 -6.28 6.72
CA PRO A 310 13.93 -7.68 6.37
C PRO A 310 13.14 -8.44 7.43
N VAL A 311 12.00 -8.98 7.01
CA VAL A 311 11.14 -9.83 7.84
C VAL A 311 10.69 -11.04 7.04
N PHE A 312 10.72 -12.21 7.66
CA PHE A 312 10.34 -13.47 7.02
C PHE A 312 9.56 -14.36 7.97
N TYR A 313 8.75 -15.25 7.41
CA TYR A 313 8.13 -16.35 8.13
C TYR A 313 8.66 -17.65 7.56
N PHE A 314 9.01 -18.57 8.44
CA PHE A 314 9.34 -19.94 8.09
C PHE A 314 8.10 -20.82 8.27
N GLY A 315 7.87 -21.77 7.37
CA GLY A 315 6.78 -22.73 7.40
C GLY A 315 6.73 -23.62 8.65
N ASN A 316 7.70 -23.50 9.55
CA ASN A 316 7.71 -24.11 10.88
C ASN A 316 7.09 -23.25 12.00
N GLY A 317 6.47 -22.12 11.65
CA GLY A 317 5.79 -21.26 12.63
C GLY A 317 6.66 -20.14 13.22
N ARG A 318 7.92 -20.00 12.80
CA ARG A 318 8.83 -18.98 13.34
C ARG A 318 8.88 -17.76 12.45
N TYR A 319 9.03 -16.58 13.07
CA TYR A 319 9.30 -15.34 12.36
C TYR A 319 10.77 -14.97 12.51
N LEU A 320 11.32 -14.34 11.47
CA LEU A 320 12.59 -13.65 11.54
C LEU A 320 12.34 -12.15 11.59
N ILE A 321 13.00 -11.51 12.54
CA ILE A 321 13.23 -10.06 12.56
C ILE A 321 14.73 -9.78 12.59
N THR A 322 15.12 -8.57 12.22
CA THR A 322 16.52 -8.17 12.11
C THR A 322 16.77 -6.84 12.81
N PRO A 323 16.57 -6.75 14.13
CA PRO A 323 16.85 -5.52 14.88
C PRO A 323 18.31 -5.09 14.74
N THR A 324 18.53 -3.78 14.83
CA THR A 324 19.85 -3.15 14.91
C THR A 324 20.22 -2.86 16.35
N LEU A 325 21.50 -3.05 16.69
CA LEU A 325 22.04 -2.72 18.01
C LEU A 325 22.32 -1.22 18.14
N TYR A 326 21.94 -0.60 19.27
CA TYR A 326 22.10 0.83 19.48
C TYR A 326 23.57 1.27 19.52
N THR A 327 23.93 2.19 18.62
CA THR A 327 25.25 2.76 18.28
C THR A 327 26.13 1.91 17.37
N ALA A 328 25.66 0.73 16.96
CA ALA A 328 26.34 -0.10 15.96
C ALA A 328 25.50 -0.21 14.68
N VAL A 329 26.17 -0.40 13.54
CA VAL A 329 25.54 -0.77 12.25
C VAL A 329 25.35 -2.30 12.16
N GLU A 330 25.34 -2.98 13.31
CA GLU A 330 25.20 -4.43 13.38
C GLU A 330 23.72 -4.81 13.39
N VAL A 331 23.35 -5.67 12.45
CA VAL A 331 22.05 -6.32 12.42
C VAL A 331 22.16 -7.69 13.04
N THR A 332 21.26 -7.95 13.97
CA THR A 332 21.18 -9.20 14.72
C THR A 332 19.91 -9.91 14.32
N PRO A 333 19.96 -10.89 13.40
CA PRO A 333 18.79 -11.71 13.08
C PRO A 333 18.31 -12.46 14.34
N ILE A 334 17.03 -12.30 14.68
CA ILE A 334 16.39 -12.94 15.83
C ILE A 334 15.21 -13.76 15.34
N LEU A 335 15.12 -14.99 15.82
CA LEU A 335 13.97 -15.85 15.60
C LEU A 335 12.96 -15.69 16.73
N LEU A 336 11.73 -15.38 16.33
CA LEU A 336 10.59 -15.31 17.21
C LEU A 336 9.73 -16.56 17.03
N HIS A 337 9.13 -17.01 18.12
CA HIS A 337 8.07 -18.01 18.08
C HIS A 337 6.78 -17.45 17.46
N SER A 338 5.82 -18.34 17.22
CA SER A 338 4.50 -18.00 16.71
C SER A 338 3.69 -17.11 17.67
N ASP A 339 4.13 -16.87 18.90
CA ASP A 339 3.55 -15.96 19.89
C ASP A 339 4.38 -14.67 20.06
N PHE A 340 5.40 -14.48 19.22
CA PHE A 340 6.39 -13.39 19.27
C PHE A 340 7.34 -13.39 20.48
N SER A 341 7.31 -14.43 21.32
CA SER A 341 8.36 -14.61 22.31
C SER A 341 9.70 -14.84 21.62
N VAL A 342 10.77 -14.28 22.18
CA VAL A 342 12.12 -14.48 21.66
C VAL A 342 12.51 -15.94 21.89
N ASN A 343 12.70 -16.68 20.82
CA ASN A 343 13.13 -18.07 20.87
C ASN A 343 14.64 -18.14 21.12
N GLN A 344 15.39 -17.51 20.21
CA GLN A 344 16.84 -17.57 20.17
C GLN A 344 17.36 -16.35 19.40
N ASN A 345 18.40 -15.69 19.91
CA ASN A 345 19.31 -14.94 19.04
C ASN A 345 19.92 -15.97 18.07
N MET A 346 19.81 -15.77 16.76
CA MET A 346 20.21 -16.81 15.81
C MET A 346 21.65 -17.23 16.12
N VAL A 347 21.83 -18.53 16.42
CA VAL A 347 23.04 -19.26 16.85
C VAL A 347 24.30 -18.39 17.01
N SER A 348 24.98 -18.46 18.17
CA SER A 348 26.32 -17.90 18.36
C SER A 348 27.20 -18.09 17.11
N GLY A 349 27.43 -17.02 16.33
CA GLY A 349 28.17 -17.04 15.05
C GLY A 349 27.37 -16.81 13.75
N PHE A 350 26.03 -16.66 13.79
CA PHE A 350 25.24 -16.19 12.64
C PHE A 350 24.90 -14.69 12.79
N SER A 351 25.83 -13.82 12.40
CA SER A 351 25.60 -12.38 12.28
C SER A 351 25.63 -11.95 10.82
N CYS A 352 24.83 -10.93 10.50
CA CYS A 352 24.81 -10.32 9.18
C CYS A 352 25.31 -8.87 9.35
N SER A 353 26.53 -8.59 8.90
CA SER A 353 27.10 -7.25 9.04
C SER A 353 26.50 -6.29 8.00
N LEU A 354 25.92 -5.18 8.43
CA LEU A 354 25.59 -4.05 7.55
C LEU A 354 26.69 -2.99 7.66
N ALA A 355 27.87 -3.24 7.11
CA ALA A 355 28.88 -2.17 7.02
C ALA A 355 28.35 -0.95 6.23
N ASP A 356 27.40 -1.16 5.32
CA ASP A 356 26.65 -0.13 4.59
C ASP A 356 25.19 -0.62 4.39
N SER A 357 24.25 -0.01 5.10
CA SER A 357 22.81 -0.35 5.06
C SER A 357 22.17 -0.08 3.70
N THR A 358 22.74 0.83 2.90
CA THR A 358 22.27 1.10 1.54
C THR A 358 22.60 -0.05 0.57
N ARG A 359 23.60 -0.88 0.89
CA ARG A 359 24.07 -1.97 0.01
C ARG A 359 23.56 -3.35 0.41
N ASN A 360 23.36 -3.61 1.71
CA ASN A 360 23.18 -4.97 2.23
C ASN A 360 21.72 -5.42 2.45
N SER A 361 20.77 -4.49 2.45
CA SER A 361 19.33 -4.80 2.61
C SER A 361 18.75 -5.65 1.46
N VAL A 362 19.30 -5.55 0.24
CA VAL A 362 18.92 -6.40 -0.91
C VAL A 362 19.43 -7.85 -0.77
N GLY A 363 20.44 -8.07 0.08
CA GLY A 363 21.04 -9.39 0.28
C GLY A 363 20.24 -10.32 1.21
N PHE A 364 19.29 -9.78 1.99
CA PHE A 364 18.40 -10.61 2.81
C PHE A 364 17.28 -11.21 1.97
N GLN A 365 17.17 -12.53 1.99
CA GLN A 365 16.10 -13.23 1.28
C GLN A 365 15.83 -14.61 1.87
N LEU A 366 14.60 -15.07 1.68
CA LEU A 366 14.23 -16.46 1.92
C LEU A 366 14.44 -17.27 0.65
N VAL A 367 15.25 -18.32 0.73
CA VAL A 367 15.53 -19.25 -0.37
C VAL A 367 14.84 -20.56 -0.07
N THR A 368 13.96 -21.02 -0.97
CA THR A 368 13.25 -22.30 -0.81
C THR A 368 13.75 -23.29 -1.85
N ILE A 369 14.50 -24.31 -1.43
CA ILE A 369 15.08 -25.33 -2.32
C ILE A 369 14.83 -26.71 -1.70
N GLY A 370 14.31 -27.65 -2.49
CA GLY A 370 14.01 -29.00 -2.02
C GLY A 370 12.98 -29.05 -0.87
N GLY A 371 12.08 -28.07 -0.78
CA GLY A 371 11.12 -27.95 0.31
C GLY A 371 11.71 -27.44 1.64
N THR A 372 13.00 -27.08 1.67
CA THR A 372 13.64 -26.47 2.83
C THR A 372 13.81 -24.97 2.61
N GLU A 373 13.47 -24.20 3.63
CA GLU A 373 13.61 -22.74 3.66
C GLU A 373 14.93 -22.35 4.33
N TYR A 374 15.71 -21.53 3.64
CA TYR A 374 16.97 -20.99 4.11
C TYR A 374 16.88 -19.48 4.18
N LEU A 375 17.27 -18.91 5.31
CA LEU A 375 17.59 -17.48 5.36
C LEU A 375 18.97 -17.28 4.75
N GLN A 376 19.04 -16.48 3.70
CA GLN A 376 20.29 -16.02 3.14
C GLN A 376 20.53 -14.56 3.54
N CYS A 377 21.74 -14.25 3.98
CA CYS A 377 22.18 -12.88 4.24
C CYS A 377 23.65 -12.66 3.85
N PRO A 378 24.09 -11.40 3.68
CA PRO A 378 25.49 -11.07 3.43
C PRO A 378 26.45 -11.58 4.52
N ASN A 379 27.62 -12.12 4.13
CA ASN A 379 28.66 -12.57 5.08
C ASN A 379 29.56 -11.41 5.57
N SER A 380 29.84 -10.42 4.72
CA SER A 380 30.67 -9.24 5.04
C SER A 380 30.32 -8.07 4.12
N SER A 381 31.04 -6.94 4.22
CA SER A 381 30.92 -5.83 3.27
C SER A 381 30.99 -6.34 1.84
N PHE A 382 30.03 -5.93 1.00
CA PHE A 382 29.95 -6.27 -0.41
C PHE A 382 31.00 -5.49 -1.20
N PRO A 383 32.14 -6.08 -1.59
CA PRO A 383 33.13 -5.36 -2.37
C PRO A 383 32.71 -5.46 -3.84
N ILE A 384 31.87 -4.54 -4.31
CA ILE A 384 31.68 -4.35 -5.76
C ILE A 384 32.88 -3.56 -6.29
N PRO A 385 33.47 -3.95 -7.43
CA PRO A 385 33.21 -5.15 -8.22
C PRO A 385 33.95 -6.39 -7.69
N SER A 386 33.26 -7.55 -7.60
CA SER A 386 33.87 -8.85 -7.27
C SER A 386 33.41 -9.94 -8.24
N GLN A 387 34.29 -10.88 -8.58
CA GLN A 387 33.96 -12.06 -9.40
C GLN A 387 33.35 -13.21 -8.59
N SER A 388 33.46 -13.15 -7.26
CA SER A 388 32.89 -14.15 -6.36
C SER A 388 32.24 -13.46 -5.16
N ILE A 389 31.06 -13.95 -4.78
CA ILE A 389 30.33 -13.48 -3.60
C ILE A 389 30.10 -14.67 -2.69
N GLU A 390 30.37 -14.50 -1.41
CA GLU A 390 29.96 -15.44 -0.39
C GLU A 390 28.84 -14.86 0.47
N VAL A 391 27.79 -15.65 0.67
CA VAL A 391 26.66 -15.31 1.55
C VAL A 391 26.54 -16.35 2.65
N ARG A 392 26.02 -15.94 3.81
CA ARG A 392 25.62 -16.88 4.85
C ARG A 392 24.24 -17.40 4.53
N SER A 393 24.05 -18.70 4.74
CA SER A 393 22.78 -19.39 4.59
C SER A 393 22.54 -20.23 5.84
N ILE A 394 21.34 -20.15 6.41
CA ILE A 394 20.95 -20.92 7.59
C ILE A 394 19.58 -21.54 7.37
N ASN A 395 19.47 -22.83 7.66
CA ASN A 395 18.23 -23.57 7.55
C ASN A 395 17.24 -23.12 8.65
N GLY A 396 16.01 -22.74 8.29
CA GLY A 396 14.99 -22.27 9.23
C GLY A 396 14.54 -23.30 10.28
N ASN A 397 14.71 -24.60 9.98
CA ASN A 397 14.38 -25.72 10.87
C ASN A 397 15.56 -26.14 11.75
N GLY A 398 16.64 -26.59 11.11
CA GLY A 398 17.81 -27.16 11.79
C GLY A 398 18.75 -26.12 12.38
N LEU A 399 18.65 -24.85 11.95
CA LEU A 399 19.54 -23.75 12.34
C LEU A 399 21.02 -24.02 12.04
N GLU A 400 21.31 -24.95 11.14
CA GLU A 400 22.66 -25.21 10.63
C GLU A 400 23.06 -24.08 9.67
N ASN A 401 24.15 -23.40 10.00
CA ASN A 401 24.71 -22.35 9.16
C ASN A 401 25.74 -22.90 8.17
N ARG A 402 25.84 -22.25 7.01
CA ARG A 402 26.87 -22.52 6.00
C ARG A 402 27.13 -21.28 5.16
N ALA A 403 28.25 -21.30 4.44
CA ALA A 403 28.55 -20.33 3.40
C ALA A 403 28.07 -20.87 2.03
N VAL A 404 27.48 -20.00 1.21
CA VAL A 404 27.15 -20.29 -0.20
C VAL A 404 28.00 -19.35 -1.06
N THR A 405 28.77 -19.94 -1.98
CA THR A 405 29.62 -19.18 -2.90
C THR A 405 28.93 -19.05 -4.25
N PHE A 406 28.86 -17.83 -4.78
CA PHE A 406 28.42 -17.54 -6.13
C PHE A 406 29.62 -17.13 -6.97
N ASP A 407 29.91 -17.89 -8.03
CA ASP A 407 31.02 -17.67 -8.93
C ASP A 407 30.55 -17.09 -10.27
N ALA A 408 31.02 -15.88 -10.57
CA ALA A 408 30.70 -15.14 -11.78
C ALA A 408 31.83 -15.03 -12.80
N THR A 409 32.99 -15.64 -12.53
CA THR A 409 34.17 -15.52 -13.41
C THR A 409 33.81 -15.74 -14.89
N PRO A 410 34.28 -14.87 -15.81
CA PRO A 410 35.19 -13.73 -15.62
C PRO A 410 34.49 -12.38 -15.34
N GLN A 411 33.17 -12.35 -15.14
CA GLN A 411 32.40 -11.12 -14.89
C GLN A 411 32.41 -10.75 -13.41
N SER A 412 32.24 -9.47 -13.12
CA SER A 412 32.09 -8.98 -11.74
C SER A 412 30.66 -8.59 -11.45
N PHE A 413 30.15 -9.04 -10.31
CA PHE A 413 28.82 -8.72 -9.81
C PHE A 413 28.64 -7.22 -9.66
N ASP A 414 27.50 -6.73 -10.11
CA ASP A 414 26.92 -5.44 -9.74
C ASP A 414 25.90 -5.64 -8.61
N SER A 415 25.10 -6.71 -8.62
CA SER A 415 24.10 -6.99 -7.59
C SER A 415 24.38 -8.25 -6.77
N TYR A 416 23.72 -8.35 -5.61
CA TYR A 416 23.55 -9.64 -4.95
C TYR A 416 22.71 -10.58 -5.83
N PRO A 417 22.98 -11.90 -5.80
CA PRO A 417 22.09 -12.89 -6.41
C PRO A 417 20.75 -12.93 -5.68
N ILE A 418 19.65 -12.67 -6.39
CA ILE A 418 18.28 -12.71 -5.89
C ILE A 418 17.62 -14.03 -6.33
N PHE A 419 17.02 -14.76 -5.40
CA PHE A 419 16.33 -16.01 -5.67
C PHE A 419 14.97 -15.75 -6.32
N VAL A 420 14.77 -16.29 -7.52
CA VAL A 420 13.57 -16.12 -8.34
C VAL A 420 13.24 -17.46 -8.97
N ARG A 421 12.07 -18.03 -8.65
CA ARG A 421 11.53 -19.27 -9.25
C ARG A 421 12.53 -20.43 -9.35
N GLY A 422 13.24 -20.72 -8.27
CA GLY A 422 14.18 -21.86 -8.24
C GLY A 422 15.53 -21.59 -8.89
N LYS A 423 15.80 -20.37 -9.37
CA LYS A 423 17.12 -19.92 -9.83
C LYS A 423 17.55 -18.70 -9.02
N PHE A 424 18.82 -18.32 -9.11
CA PHE A 424 19.25 -16.99 -8.69
C PHE A 424 19.52 -16.11 -9.90
N VAL A 425 19.30 -14.82 -9.76
CA VAL A 425 19.57 -13.81 -10.79
C VAL A 425 20.45 -12.73 -10.20
N ALA A 426 21.47 -12.32 -10.95
CA ALA A 426 22.27 -11.15 -10.61
C ALA A 426 22.57 -10.32 -11.85
N THR A 427 22.90 -9.04 -11.64
CA THR A 427 23.42 -8.16 -12.67
C THR A 427 24.93 -8.02 -12.58
N PHE A 428 25.56 -7.71 -13.72
CA PHE A 428 27.00 -7.62 -13.89
C PHE A 428 27.41 -6.37 -14.66
N GLY A 429 28.55 -5.79 -14.28
CA GLY A 429 29.17 -4.65 -14.96
C GLY A 429 28.48 -3.29 -14.72
N ALA A 430 29.15 -2.22 -15.18
CA ALA A 430 28.70 -0.83 -15.01
C ALA A 430 27.40 -0.51 -15.77
N THR A 431 27.17 -1.23 -16.87
CA THR A 431 25.91 -1.27 -17.61
C THR A 431 25.30 -2.64 -17.31
N PRO A 432 24.34 -2.73 -16.38
CA PRO A 432 23.85 -4.00 -15.86
C PRO A 432 23.38 -4.97 -16.94
N ILE A 433 23.99 -6.15 -16.97
CA ILE A 433 23.54 -7.30 -17.76
C ILE A 433 23.11 -8.40 -16.80
N GLY A 434 21.92 -8.97 -16.99
CA GLY A 434 21.38 -10.06 -16.15
C GLY A 434 21.92 -11.44 -16.53
N TYR A 435 22.26 -12.26 -15.53
CA TYR A 435 22.53 -13.68 -15.69
C TYR A 435 21.83 -14.50 -14.61
N THR A 436 21.61 -15.78 -14.90
CA THR A 436 21.06 -16.74 -13.92
C THR A 436 22.15 -17.64 -13.32
N PHE A 437 21.88 -18.19 -12.14
CA PHE A 437 22.63 -19.26 -11.49
C PHE A 437 21.65 -20.40 -11.18
N ASN A 438 22.00 -21.63 -11.57
CA ASN A 438 21.20 -22.80 -11.24
C ASN A 438 21.34 -23.16 -9.76
N SER A 439 20.27 -23.67 -9.16
CA SER A 439 20.20 -23.99 -7.73
C SER A 439 20.57 -25.44 -7.39
N GLU A 440 20.93 -26.26 -8.39
CA GLU A 440 21.14 -27.71 -8.25
C GLU A 440 22.15 -28.07 -7.15
N ASN A 441 23.24 -27.30 -7.04
CA ASN A 441 24.29 -27.53 -6.04
C ASN A 441 24.01 -26.89 -4.68
N TYR A 442 22.91 -26.14 -4.50
CA TYR A 442 22.67 -25.37 -3.28
C TYR A 442 22.54 -26.24 -2.03
N LEU A 443 22.13 -27.49 -2.18
CA LEU A 443 21.93 -28.41 -1.06
C LEU A 443 23.22 -29.02 -0.51
N LEU A 444 24.37 -28.83 -1.18
CA LEU A 444 25.67 -29.28 -0.68
C LEU A 444 26.03 -28.57 0.64
N SER A 445 26.98 -29.13 1.40
CA SER A 445 27.44 -28.54 2.66
C SER A 445 28.23 -27.23 2.48
N SER A 446 28.99 -27.13 1.38
CA SER A 446 29.68 -25.92 0.94
C SER A 446 29.38 -25.69 -0.55
N PRO A 447 28.17 -25.16 -0.86
CA PRO A 447 27.70 -25.02 -2.23
C PRO A 447 28.43 -23.90 -2.96
N THR A 448 28.91 -24.22 -4.17
CA THR A 448 29.36 -23.22 -5.16
C THR A 448 28.39 -23.23 -6.34
N LEU A 449 27.77 -22.09 -6.62
CA LEU A 449 26.87 -21.90 -7.74
C LEU A 449 27.57 -21.06 -8.81
N THR A 450 27.63 -21.59 -10.03
CA THR A 450 28.28 -20.91 -11.16
C THR A 450 27.24 -20.21 -12.03
N ARG A 451 27.59 -19.02 -12.49
CA ARG A 451 26.82 -18.23 -13.45
C ARG A 451 26.60 -19.02 -14.74
N SER A 452 25.41 -18.87 -15.34
CA SER A 452 25.12 -19.35 -16.70
C SER A 452 26.06 -18.74 -17.75
N SER A 453 26.34 -19.48 -18.82
CA SER A 453 27.22 -19.03 -19.91
C SER A 453 26.59 -17.94 -20.78
N THR A 454 25.27 -17.93 -20.90
CA THR A 454 24.50 -16.97 -21.71
C THR A 454 23.79 -15.94 -20.83
N PRO A 455 23.85 -14.63 -21.17
CA PRO A 455 23.06 -13.62 -20.50
C PRO A 455 21.57 -13.83 -20.73
N ILE A 456 20.75 -13.26 -19.84
CA ILE A 456 19.31 -13.11 -20.06
C ILE A 456 19.12 -12.17 -21.24
N SER A 457 18.44 -12.64 -22.28
CA SER A 457 18.24 -11.85 -23.51
C SER A 457 17.38 -10.60 -23.24
N GLY A 458 17.69 -9.47 -23.90
CA GLY A 458 16.92 -8.23 -23.79
C GLY A 458 17.23 -7.37 -22.55
N PHE A 459 18.14 -7.81 -21.67
CA PHE A 459 18.53 -7.06 -20.48
C PHE A 459 19.57 -5.97 -20.82
N THR A 460 19.12 -4.82 -21.34
CA THR A 460 19.98 -3.66 -21.65
C THR A 460 19.58 -2.45 -20.82
N SER A 461 20.22 -2.28 -19.66
CA SER A 461 20.00 -1.13 -18.77
C SER A 461 20.74 0.11 -19.27
N PHE A 462 20.12 1.28 -19.18
CA PHE A 462 20.81 2.57 -19.41
C PHE A 462 21.27 3.23 -18.10
N LEU A 463 20.90 2.65 -16.95
CA LEU A 463 21.39 3.12 -15.66
C LEU A 463 22.87 2.77 -15.51
N ASN A 464 23.71 3.80 -15.40
CA ASN A 464 25.12 3.68 -15.04
C ASN A 464 25.30 4.13 -13.58
N ASN A 465 25.91 3.29 -12.76
CA ASN A 465 26.16 3.57 -11.34
C ASN A 465 27.65 3.66 -10.99
N GLY A 466 28.52 3.78 -12.00
CA GLY A 466 29.96 3.89 -11.81
C GLY A 466 30.60 2.73 -11.02
N ASN A 467 29.93 1.57 -10.97
CA ASN A 467 30.27 0.41 -10.13
C ASN A 467 30.27 0.67 -8.61
N THR A 468 29.52 1.66 -8.13
CA THR A 468 29.58 2.07 -6.71
C THR A 468 28.49 1.44 -5.84
N SER A 469 27.39 0.94 -6.40
CA SER A 469 26.35 0.21 -5.65
C SER A 469 25.56 -0.78 -6.53
N SER A 470 24.76 -1.66 -5.91
CA SER A 470 23.94 -2.65 -6.62
C SER A 470 22.73 -2.03 -7.31
N ILE A 471 22.65 -1.95 -8.64
CA ILE A 471 21.51 -1.27 -9.28
C ILE A 471 20.21 -2.09 -9.16
N LEU A 472 20.27 -3.42 -9.24
CA LEU A 472 19.11 -4.28 -8.99
C LEU A 472 18.72 -4.21 -7.50
N ARG A 473 17.53 -3.70 -7.21
CA ARG A 473 17.04 -3.45 -5.84
C ARG A 473 16.07 -4.51 -5.35
N SER A 474 15.25 -5.03 -6.25
CA SER A 474 14.23 -6.01 -5.91
C SER A 474 13.74 -6.73 -7.16
N VAL A 475 13.17 -7.92 -6.95
CA VAL A 475 12.36 -8.59 -7.96
C VAL A 475 10.97 -8.77 -7.39
N LYS A 476 9.95 -8.29 -8.11
CA LYS A 476 8.54 -8.48 -7.77
C LYS A 476 8.01 -9.61 -8.65
N SER A 477 7.55 -10.70 -8.06
CA SER A 477 7.05 -11.87 -8.80
C SER A 477 5.57 -12.07 -8.55
N SER A 478 4.80 -12.26 -9.62
CA SER A 478 3.36 -12.54 -9.55
C SER A 478 2.92 -13.45 -10.69
N GLY A 479 2.16 -14.51 -10.39
CA GLY A 479 1.72 -15.47 -11.41
C GLY A 479 2.91 -16.13 -12.10
N ASN A 480 3.07 -15.91 -13.41
CA ASN A 480 4.22 -16.33 -14.22
C ASN A 480 5.11 -15.17 -14.68
N ALA A 481 4.91 -13.97 -14.14
CA ALA A 481 5.70 -12.78 -14.47
C ALA A 481 6.67 -12.43 -13.32
N ASP A 482 7.86 -11.98 -13.70
CA ASP A 482 8.89 -11.47 -12.79
C ASP A 482 9.33 -10.08 -13.24
N TYR A 483 9.35 -9.13 -12.31
CA TYR A 483 9.65 -7.72 -12.56
C TYR A 483 10.93 -7.32 -11.82
N PHE A 484 11.97 -7.01 -12.57
CA PHE A 484 13.26 -6.58 -12.05
C PHE A 484 13.27 -5.06 -11.89
N LEU A 485 13.39 -4.60 -10.65
CA LEU A 485 13.41 -3.17 -10.33
C LEU A 485 14.86 -2.71 -10.14
N LEU A 486 15.32 -1.86 -11.05
CA LEU A 486 16.64 -1.25 -11.04
C LEU A 486 16.54 0.21 -10.58
N SER A 487 17.48 0.66 -9.73
CA SER A 487 17.54 2.05 -9.26
C SER A 487 18.98 2.53 -9.08
N THR A 488 19.27 3.74 -9.54
CA THR A 488 20.56 4.41 -9.34
C THR A 488 20.87 4.72 -7.88
N VAL A 489 19.84 4.91 -7.05
CA VAL A 489 20.00 5.31 -5.65
C VAL A 489 19.35 4.25 -4.74
N PRO A 490 20.10 3.60 -3.84
CA PRO A 490 19.54 2.59 -2.95
C PRO A 490 18.45 3.12 -2.03
N SER A 491 18.57 4.39 -1.64
CA SER A 491 17.63 5.06 -0.74
C SER A 491 16.27 5.37 -1.36
N PHE A 492 16.17 5.30 -2.69
CA PHE A 492 15.05 5.87 -3.44
C PHE A 492 14.80 7.36 -3.11
N VAL A 493 15.82 8.07 -2.62
CA VAL A 493 15.83 9.54 -2.55
C VAL A 493 16.25 10.04 -3.93
N THR A 494 15.29 10.57 -4.69
CA THR A 494 15.47 11.02 -6.09
C THR A 494 16.11 9.97 -7.03
N PRO A 495 15.53 8.77 -7.16
CA PRO A 495 16.12 7.70 -7.95
C PRO A 495 15.80 7.85 -9.45
N THR A 496 16.67 7.34 -10.29
CA THR A 496 16.33 6.96 -11.68
C THR A 496 16.04 5.46 -11.68
N ILE A 497 14.89 5.07 -12.23
CA ILE A 497 14.38 3.70 -12.15
C ILE A 497 14.17 3.13 -13.54
N GLU A 498 14.57 1.88 -13.72
CA GLU A 498 14.23 1.06 -14.87
C GLU A 498 13.58 -0.24 -14.37
N ILE A 499 12.57 -0.71 -15.10
CA ILE A 499 11.86 -1.94 -14.77
C ILE A 499 11.92 -2.87 -15.97
N PHE A 500 12.34 -4.11 -15.76
CA PHE A 500 12.31 -5.16 -16.77
C PHE A 500 11.32 -6.24 -16.39
N ARG A 501 10.64 -6.82 -17.37
CA ARG A 501 9.66 -7.90 -17.18
C ARG A 501 10.14 -9.17 -17.86
N SER A 502 10.06 -10.30 -17.18
CA SER A 502 10.17 -11.65 -17.76
C SER A 502 8.87 -12.41 -17.59
N THR A 503 8.51 -13.23 -18.58
CA THR A 503 7.34 -14.13 -18.54
C THR A 503 7.68 -15.56 -18.96
N ASP A 504 8.96 -15.85 -19.22
CA ASP A 504 9.44 -17.06 -19.90
C ASP A 504 10.47 -17.85 -19.05
N GLY A 505 10.31 -17.80 -17.73
CA GLY A 505 11.21 -18.51 -16.80
C GLY A 505 12.64 -17.94 -16.80
N LEU A 506 12.75 -16.62 -17.00
CA LEU A 506 14.00 -15.85 -16.99
C LEU A 506 14.90 -16.10 -18.20
N SER A 507 14.33 -16.51 -19.33
CA SER A 507 15.08 -16.72 -20.57
C SER A 507 15.29 -15.39 -21.30
N SER A 508 14.31 -14.50 -21.22
CA SER A 508 14.39 -13.13 -21.74
C SER A 508 13.67 -12.13 -20.84
N VAL A 509 14.01 -10.86 -21.03
CA VAL A 509 13.30 -9.73 -20.44
C VAL A 509 12.97 -8.67 -21.49
N SER A 510 11.91 -7.91 -21.25
CA SER A 510 11.55 -6.70 -21.98
C SER A 510 11.52 -5.49 -21.03
N PRO A 511 12.04 -4.32 -21.43
CA PRO A 511 11.90 -3.12 -20.63
C PRO A 511 10.43 -2.68 -20.55
N ILE A 512 9.99 -2.27 -19.37
CA ILE A 512 8.73 -1.57 -19.16
C ILE A 512 8.99 -0.08 -19.41
N PRO A 513 8.17 0.59 -20.23
CA PRO A 513 8.31 2.02 -20.46
C PRO A 513 8.17 2.81 -19.15
N SER A 514 8.74 4.02 -19.13
CA SER A 514 8.58 4.93 -18.00
C SER A 514 7.11 5.18 -17.69
N LEU A 515 6.80 5.44 -16.42
CA LEU A 515 5.46 5.82 -15.99
C LEU A 515 4.95 7.02 -16.81
N PRO A 516 3.65 7.08 -17.14
CA PRO A 516 3.05 8.24 -17.79
C PRO A 516 3.28 9.49 -16.94
N SER A 517 3.80 10.58 -17.54
CA SER A 517 4.18 11.78 -16.78
C SER A 517 3.01 12.53 -16.15
N LEU A 518 1.81 12.38 -16.72
CA LEU A 518 0.61 13.04 -16.23
C LEU A 518 0.06 12.26 -15.02
N TYR A 519 -0.24 12.98 -13.95
CA TYR A 519 -0.74 12.44 -12.68
C TYR A 519 0.19 11.49 -11.94
N SER A 520 1.40 11.16 -12.41
CA SER A 520 2.36 10.33 -11.66
C SER A 520 3.25 11.16 -10.74
N THR A 521 3.81 10.54 -9.71
CA THR A 521 4.94 11.11 -8.96
C THR A 521 6.20 10.27 -9.16
N SER A 522 7.34 10.76 -8.68
CA SER A 522 8.55 9.95 -8.63
C SER A 522 8.35 8.78 -7.66
N ILE A 523 8.81 7.59 -8.03
CA ILE A 523 8.86 6.46 -7.10
C ILE A 523 9.94 6.76 -6.04
N SER A 524 9.52 7.02 -4.82
CA SER A 524 10.37 7.28 -3.65
C SER A 524 10.45 6.10 -2.68
N ASN A 525 9.66 5.06 -2.94
CA ASN A 525 9.65 3.81 -2.19
C ASN A 525 9.39 2.66 -3.18
N PRO A 526 10.23 1.61 -3.25
CA PRO A 526 10.02 0.49 -4.17
C PRO A 526 8.75 -0.30 -3.88
N GLU A 527 8.18 -0.22 -2.68
CA GLU A 527 6.89 -0.83 -2.37
C GLU A 527 5.69 -0.07 -2.95
N GLN A 528 5.89 1.13 -3.53
CA GLN A 528 4.91 1.73 -4.43
C GLN A 528 4.67 0.86 -5.65
N ILE A 529 5.67 0.06 -6.04
CA ILE A 529 5.59 -0.93 -7.10
C ILE A 529 5.22 -2.28 -6.48
N GLN A 530 3.98 -2.69 -6.69
CA GLN A 530 3.42 -3.96 -6.23
C GLN A 530 3.09 -4.81 -7.45
N SER A 531 2.87 -6.11 -7.22
CA SER A 531 2.47 -7.02 -8.29
C SER A 531 1.33 -7.91 -7.84
N ALA A 532 0.26 -7.96 -8.62
CA ALA A 532 -0.86 -8.88 -8.44
C ALA A 532 -1.34 -9.38 -9.79
N ASN A 533 -1.82 -10.63 -9.82
CA ASN A 533 -2.41 -11.27 -11.02
C ASN A 533 -1.52 -11.19 -12.27
N GLY A 534 -0.19 -11.25 -12.12
CA GLY A 534 0.75 -11.17 -13.24
C GLY A 534 0.89 -9.79 -13.87
N LYS A 535 0.38 -8.75 -13.21
CA LYS A 535 0.52 -7.33 -13.56
C LYS A 535 1.33 -6.61 -12.51
N LEU A 536 1.95 -5.51 -12.93
CA LEU A 536 2.58 -4.55 -12.03
C LEU A 536 1.60 -3.41 -11.78
N ASN A 537 1.59 -2.90 -10.57
CA ASN A 537 0.84 -1.71 -10.23
C ASN A 537 1.72 -0.72 -9.47
N TYR A 538 1.46 0.56 -9.68
CA TYR A 538 2.17 1.67 -9.08
C TYR A 538 1.19 2.53 -8.29
N SER A 539 1.23 2.43 -6.96
CA SER A 539 0.29 3.07 -6.05
C SER A 539 0.93 4.27 -5.33
N TYR A 540 0.24 5.40 -5.26
CA TYR A 540 0.76 6.65 -4.70
C TYR A 540 -0.37 7.64 -4.39
N SER A 541 -0.01 8.80 -3.81
CA SER A 541 -0.91 9.93 -3.63
C SER A 541 -0.41 11.18 -4.34
N ILE A 542 -1.33 12.06 -4.73
CA ILE A 542 -1.07 13.43 -5.16
C ILE A 542 -1.96 14.40 -4.40
N SER A 543 -1.59 15.68 -4.38
CA SER A 543 -2.46 16.76 -3.94
C SER A 543 -3.15 17.41 -5.13
N ALA A 544 -4.48 17.46 -5.14
CA ALA A 544 -5.25 18.20 -6.13
C ALA A 544 -5.86 19.47 -5.51
N GLY A 545 -5.77 20.58 -6.22
CA GLY A 545 -6.21 21.90 -5.77
C GLY A 545 -7.74 22.03 -5.76
N ILE A 546 -8.26 22.72 -4.74
CA ILE A 546 -9.70 23.02 -4.55
C ILE A 546 -9.99 24.53 -4.51
N GLY A 547 -9.03 25.36 -4.94
CA GLY A 547 -9.10 26.82 -4.96
C GLY A 547 -8.71 27.49 -3.64
N ILE A 548 -8.99 26.85 -2.51
CA ILE A 548 -8.66 27.33 -1.15
C ILE A 548 -7.54 26.53 -0.46
N GLY A 549 -7.00 25.54 -1.15
CA GLY A 549 -6.07 24.55 -0.62
C GLY A 549 -5.96 23.35 -1.56
N SER A 550 -5.54 22.21 -1.03
CA SER A 550 -5.49 20.94 -1.75
C SER A 550 -5.96 19.77 -0.88
N LEU A 551 -6.41 18.70 -1.53
CA LEU A 551 -6.81 17.45 -0.89
C LEU A 551 -6.07 16.27 -1.53
N PRO A 552 -5.77 15.21 -0.75
CA PRO A 552 -5.10 14.04 -1.30
C PRO A 552 -6.02 13.26 -2.25
N VAL A 553 -5.43 12.77 -3.33
CA VAL A 553 -6.01 11.81 -4.26
C VAL A 553 -5.12 10.58 -4.28
N TYR A 554 -5.71 9.43 -3.99
CA TYR A 554 -5.01 8.15 -4.03
C TYR A 554 -5.19 7.50 -5.39
N LEU A 555 -4.07 7.18 -6.03
CA LEU A 555 -4.02 6.73 -7.40
C LEU A 555 -3.22 5.43 -7.51
N THR A 556 -3.60 4.61 -8.48
CA THR A 556 -2.83 3.45 -8.88
C THR A 556 -2.79 3.34 -10.41
N TYR A 557 -1.61 3.12 -10.98
CA TYR A 557 -1.44 2.73 -12.37
C TYR A 557 -1.30 1.21 -12.47
N PHE A 558 -1.84 0.62 -13.52
CA PHE A 558 -1.65 -0.80 -13.84
C PHE A 558 -0.90 -0.96 -15.14
N THR A 559 -0.13 -2.04 -15.26
CA THR A 559 0.35 -2.50 -16.56
C THR A 559 -0.75 -3.29 -17.29
N ARG A 560 -0.86 -3.07 -18.60
CA ARG A 560 -1.57 -3.94 -19.53
C ARG A 560 -0.86 -5.30 -19.65
N ASP A 561 -1.51 -6.25 -20.32
CA ASP A 561 -0.99 -7.61 -20.46
C ASP A 561 0.32 -7.67 -21.26
N ASP A 562 0.56 -6.69 -22.13
CA ASP A 562 1.81 -6.50 -22.88
C ASP A 562 2.95 -5.91 -22.03
N GLY A 563 2.67 -5.46 -20.81
CA GLY A 563 3.64 -4.86 -19.89
C GLY A 563 3.76 -3.34 -19.99
N THR A 564 2.99 -2.67 -20.84
CA THR A 564 2.92 -1.20 -20.92
C THR A 564 1.99 -0.63 -19.85
N TRP A 565 2.24 0.58 -19.35
CA TRP A 565 1.33 1.24 -18.40
C TRP A 565 0.03 1.69 -19.07
N GLU A 566 -1.09 1.55 -18.37
CA GLU A 566 -2.37 2.17 -18.75
C GLU A 566 -2.22 3.69 -18.90
N ASP A 567 -3.02 4.30 -19.79
CA ASP A 567 -2.89 5.73 -20.13
C ASP A 567 -3.33 6.66 -19.00
N LEU A 568 -4.20 6.18 -18.11
CA LEU A 568 -4.75 6.92 -16.98
C LEU A 568 -4.66 6.07 -15.70
N PRO A 569 -4.42 6.70 -14.55
CA PRO A 569 -4.47 6.02 -13.29
C PRO A 569 -5.93 5.74 -12.89
N LYS A 570 -6.12 4.77 -12.00
CA LYS A 570 -7.37 4.52 -11.30
C LYS A 570 -7.35 5.20 -9.94
N LEU A 571 -8.50 5.67 -9.50
CA LEU A 571 -8.72 6.08 -8.12
C LEU A 571 -8.78 4.83 -7.23
N ILE A 572 -7.96 4.84 -6.17
CA ILE A 572 -7.97 3.79 -5.15
C ILE A 572 -9.26 3.92 -4.34
N LYS A 573 -10.00 2.82 -4.22
CA LYS A 573 -11.29 2.74 -3.53
C LYS A 573 -11.08 2.09 -2.17
N ILE A 574 -11.34 2.82 -1.08
CA ILE A 574 -11.11 2.33 0.30
C ILE A 574 -12.47 2.25 0.98
N ARG A 575 -12.89 1.04 1.33
CA ARG A 575 -14.25 0.73 1.75
C ARG A 575 -14.50 0.81 3.25
#